data_AF-A0A7X8A3R4-F1
#
_entry.id   AF-A0A7X8A3R4-F1
#
_cell.length_a   1.000
_cell.length_b   1.000
_cell.length_c   1.000
_cell.angle_alpha   90.00
_cell.angle_beta   90.00
_cell.angle_gamma   90.00
#
_symmetry.space_group_name_H-M   'P 1'
#
loop_
_entity.id
_entity.type
_entity.pdbx_description
1 polymer ?
#
loop_
_entity_poly.entity_id
_entity_poly.type
_entity_poly.pdbx_seq_one_letter_code
_entity_poly.pdbx_strand_id
1 'polypeptide(L)'
;MNCRKVSRWLSAYIEGDLQPLQKRRMDEHLQNCAACREKLSDISMITQMSGELEKLEPGPFFANRVLCEVAAQKQKRWLLQGWRLKLALSAASFVVAAIVTFMNMSPSLMSPTMIADKQSGNGNAASADFVPISGKLARAGFPVSDDILKRDMALVESLKSDSQALDSLVLPKGYIQQVDQSH
;
A
#
# COMPACT_ATOMS: atom_id res chain seq x y z
N MET A 1 -23.16 20.84 13.70
CA MET A 1 -22.43 20.30 12.52
C MET A 1 -22.96 20.97 11.26
N ASN A 2 -22.14 21.11 10.20
CA ASN A 2 -22.57 21.79 8.96
C ASN A 2 -23.01 20.76 7.89
N CYS A 3 -24.00 21.12 7.07
CA CYS A 3 -24.57 20.25 6.03
C CYS A 3 -23.50 19.72 5.04
N ARG A 4 -22.47 20.52 4.73
CA ARG A 4 -21.35 20.11 3.85
C ARG A 4 -20.50 18.97 4.43
N LYS A 5 -20.36 18.90 5.76
CA LYS A 5 -19.63 17.79 6.40
C LYS A 5 -20.48 16.53 6.39
N VAL A 6 -21.78 16.69 6.67
CA VAL A 6 -22.77 15.61 6.67
C VAL A 6 -22.83 14.94 5.30
N SER A 7 -22.90 15.72 4.22
CA SER A 7 -22.94 15.16 2.86
C SER A 7 -21.72 14.31 2.49
N ARG A 8 -20.54 14.59 3.06
CA ARG A 8 -19.34 13.76 2.84
C ARG A 8 -19.34 12.47 3.66
N TRP A 9 -20.05 12.46 4.78
CA TRP A 9 -20.11 11.31 5.68
C TRP A 9 -21.36 10.45 5.45
N LEU A 10 -22.27 10.84 4.56
CA LEU A 10 -23.49 10.08 4.27
C LEU A 10 -23.20 8.66 3.80
N SER A 11 -22.25 8.45 2.88
CA SER A 11 -21.87 7.11 2.41
C SER A 11 -21.32 6.24 3.54
N ALA A 12 -20.35 6.75 4.30
CA ALA A 12 -19.79 6.06 5.46
C ALA A 12 -20.82 5.81 6.57
N TYR A 13 -21.87 6.64 6.66
CA TYR A 13 -22.98 6.44 7.58
C TYR A 13 -23.89 5.29 7.16
N ILE A 14 -24.18 5.17 5.87
CA ILE A 14 -24.96 4.06 5.30
C ILE A 14 -24.19 2.74 5.45
N GLU A 15 -22.88 2.76 5.22
CA GLU A 15 -21.99 1.60 5.34
C GLU A 15 -21.66 1.23 6.80
N GLY A 16 -21.97 2.11 7.77
CA GLY A 16 -21.71 1.87 9.19
C GLY A 16 -20.26 2.12 9.65
N ASP A 17 -19.42 2.68 8.79
CA ASP A 17 -17.98 2.91 8.99
C ASP A 17 -17.63 4.18 9.80
N LEU A 18 -18.63 4.83 10.40
CA LEU A 18 -18.41 6.01 11.24
C LEU A 18 -18.07 5.65 12.69
N GLN A 19 -17.14 6.42 13.26
CA GLN A 19 -16.87 6.34 14.69
C GLN A 19 -18.12 6.72 15.51
N PRO A 20 -18.32 6.13 16.70
CA PRO A 20 -19.54 6.33 17.49
C PRO A 20 -19.80 7.80 17.85
N LEU A 21 -18.75 8.60 18.06
CA LEU A 21 -18.88 10.04 18.31
C LEU A 21 -19.35 10.81 17.06
N GLN A 22 -18.89 10.40 15.87
CA GLN A 22 -19.30 11.02 14.61
C GLN A 22 -20.73 10.66 14.26
N LYS A 23 -21.14 9.41 14.53
CA LYS A 23 -22.51 8.92 14.35
C LYS A 23 -23.51 9.74 15.17
N ARG A 24 -23.26 9.93 16.47
CA ARG A 24 -24.12 10.77 17.34
C ARG A 24 -24.29 12.20 16.80
N ARG A 25 -23.21 12.82 16.32
CA ARG A 25 -23.25 14.17 15.73
C ARG A 25 -24.02 14.21 14.40
N MET A 26 -24.02 13.12 13.64
CA MET A 26 -24.86 12.98 12.45
C MET A 26 -26.33 12.83 12.83
N ASP A 27 -26.64 11.95 13.78
CA ASP A 27 -28.01 11.73 14.25
C ASP A 27 -28.66 13.03 14.73
N GLU A 28 -27.95 13.79 15.57
CA GLU A 28 -28.40 15.11 16.04
C GLU A 28 -28.65 16.09 14.87
N HIS A 29 -27.79 16.08 13.85
CA HIS A 29 -27.96 16.95 12.69
C HIS A 29 -29.13 16.51 11.79
N LEU A 30 -29.34 15.21 11.62
CA LEU A 30 -30.44 14.65 10.82
C LEU A 30 -31.80 14.86 11.49
N GLN A 31 -31.85 14.95 12.82
CA GLN A 31 -33.05 15.36 13.55
C GLN A 31 -33.41 16.82 13.25
N ASN A 32 -32.42 17.71 13.15
CA ASN A 32 -32.65 19.15 13.03
C ASN A 32 -32.62 19.69 11.58
N CYS A 33 -32.18 18.90 10.59
CA CYS A 33 -32.04 19.33 9.20
C CYS A 33 -32.79 18.43 8.22
N ALA A 34 -33.93 18.90 7.72
CA ALA A 34 -34.74 18.20 6.72
C ALA A 34 -33.99 17.95 5.40
N ALA A 35 -33.25 18.94 4.90
CA ALA A 35 -32.50 18.82 3.64
C ALA A 35 -31.40 17.75 3.68
N CYS A 36 -30.81 17.48 4.85
CA CYS A 36 -29.85 16.38 5.01
C CYS A 36 -30.53 15.02 5.14
N ARG A 37 -31.77 14.98 5.64
CA ARG A 37 -32.58 13.76 5.72
C ARG A 37 -33.06 13.31 4.34
N GLU A 38 -33.51 14.24 3.51
CA GLU A 38 -33.91 13.99 2.12
C GLU A 38 -32.74 13.42 1.29
N LYS A 39 -31.56 14.03 1.40
CA LYS A 39 -30.34 13.49 0.74
C LYS A 39 -29.98 12.09 1.21
N LEU A 40 -30.25 11.77 2.48
CA LEU A 40 -30.02 10.43 3.01
C LEU A 40 -31.01 9.45 2.40
N SER A 41 -32.30 9.80 2.30
CA SER A 41 -33.29 8.94 1.64
C SER A 41 -32.94 8.67 0.17
N ASP A 42 -32.53 9.69 -0.58
CA ASP A 42 -32.17 9.56 -2.00
C ASP A 42 -31.03 8.55 -2.19
N ILE A 43 -29.95 8.71 -1.42
CA ILE A 43 -28.79 7.81 -1.51
C ILE A 43 -29.18 6.41 -1.01
N SER A 44 -29.98 6.30 0.05
CA SER A 44 -30.42 5.01 0.57
C SER A 44 -31.23 4.22 -0.47
N MET A 45 -32.10 4.91 -1.23
CA MET A 45 -32.90 4.30 -2.29
C MET A 45 -32.00 3.77 -3.41
N ILE A 46 -31.02 4.55 -3.85
CA ILE A 46 -30.04 4.11 -4.85
C ILE A 46 -29.25 2.89 -4.35
N THR A 47 -28.80 2.90 -3.09
CA THR A 47 -28.06 1.76 -2.51
C THR A 47 -28.92 0.52 -2.36
N GLN A 48 -30.21 0.67 -2.04
CA GLN A 48 -31.14 -0.44 -1.92
C GLN A 48 -31.41 -1.08 -3.29
N MET A 49 -31.65 -0.27 -4.32
CA MET A 49 -31.80 -0.74 -5.70
C MET A 49 -30.52 -1.41 -6.22
N SER A 50 -29.35 -0.97 -5.74
CA SER A 50 -28.05 -1.57 -6.11
C SER A 50 -27.75 -2.86 -5.33
N GLY A 51 -28.23 -2.97 -4.09
CA GLY A 51 -28.03 -4.14 -3.22
C GLY A 51 -28.85 -5.35 -3.61
N GLU A 52 -29.81 -5.18 -4.53
CA GLU A 52 -30.59 -6.27 -5.13
C GLU A 52 -29.84 -6.98 -6.27
N LEU A 53 -28.69 -6.45 -6.69
CA LEU A 53 -27.73 -7.19 -7.49
C LEU A 53 -27.06 -8.23 -6.59
N GLU A 54 -27.55 -9.46 -6.73
CA GLU A 54 -27.06 -10.72 -6.20
C GLU A 54 -25.62 -10.67 -5.66
N LYS A 55 -25.44 -11.00 -4.38
CA LYS A 55 -24.12 -11.19 -3.77
C LYS A 55 -23.36 -12.21 -4.60
N LEU A 56 -22.43 -11.76 -5.43
CA LEU A 56 -21.48 -12.65 -6.10
C LEU A 56 -20.71 -13.39 -5.01
N GLU A 57 -21.06 -14.66 -4.80
CA GLU A 57 -20.27 -15.56 -3.98
C GLU A 57 -18.86 -15.62 -4.59
N PRO A 58 -17.80 -15.38 -3.80
CA PRO A 58 -16.45 -15.54 -4.30
C PRO A 58 -16.27 -17.00 -4.73
N GLY A 59 -15.64 -17.22 -5.89
CA GLY A 59 -15.43 -18.57 -6.42
C GLY A 59 -14.80 -19.50 -5.38
N PRO A 60 -15.08 -20.82 -5.42
CA PRO A 60 -14.81 -21.77 -4.34
C PRO A 60 -13.34 -21.86 -3.89
N PHE A 61 -12.40 -21.39 -4.71
CA PHE A 61 -10.96 -21.40 -4.42
C PHE A 61 -10.40 -20.07 -3.91
N PHE A 62 -11.20 -19.00 -3.86
CA PHE A 62 -10.73 -17.67 -3.44
C PHE A 62 -10.23 -17.67 -1.99
N ALA A 63 -11.04 -18.20 -1.08
CA ALA A 63 -10.68 -18.29 0.34
C ALA A 63 -9.39 -19.10 0.54
N ASN A 64 -9.25 -20.22 -0.17
CA ASN A 64 -8.05 -21.06 -0.08
C ASN A 64 -6.80 -20.33 -0.61
N ARG A 65 -6.91 -19.64 -1.75
CA ARG A 65 -5.79 -18.84 -2.31
C ARG A 65 -5.34 -17.75 -1.34
N VAL A 66 -6.29 -17.01 -0.76
CA VAL A 66 -5.98 -15.94 0.20
C VAL A 66 -5.34 -16.51 1.47
N LEU A 67 -5.90 -17.59 2.03
CA LEU A 67 -5.36 -18.23 3.23
C LEU A 67 -3.94 -18.79 2.98
N CYS A 68 -3.71 -19.40 1.83
CA CYS A 68 -2.38 -19.89 1.44
C CYS A 68 -1.36 -18.74 1.34
N GLU A 69 -1.73 -17.62 0.71
CA GLU A 69 -0.82 -16.48 0.54
C GLU A 69 -0.47 -15.84 1.90
N VAL A 70 -1.46 -15.65 2.77
CA VAL A 70 -1.24 -15.11 4.13
C VAL A 70 -0.37 -16.06 4.96
N ALA A 71 -0.61 -17.37 4.87
CA ALA A 71 0.20 -18.38 5.56
C ALA A 71 1.65 -18.40 5.04
N ALA A 72 1.85 -18.35 3.72
CA ALA A 72 3.18 -18.31 3.10
C ALA A 72 3.98 -17.06 3.51
N GLN A 73 3.32 -15.91 3.63
CA GLN A 73 3.96 -14.67 4.06
C GLN A 73 4.39 -14.72 5.54
N LYS A 74 3.55 -15.29 6.42
CA LYS A 74 3.92 -15.55 7.82
C LYS A 74 5.07 -16.56 7.91
N GLN A 75 5.08 -17.58 7.04
CA GLN A 75 6.11 -18.61 6.98
C GLN A 75 7.50 -18.03 6.62
N LYS A 76 7.57 -17.15 5.62
CA LYS A 76 8.84 -16.52 5.25
C LYS A 76 9.38 -15.64 6.39
N ARG A 77 8.51 -14.90 7.08
CA ARG A 77 8.91 -13.97 8.15
C ARG A 77 9.52 -14.70 9.36
N TRP A 78 8.95 -15.81 9.82
CA TRP A 78 9.53 -16.55 10.97
C TRP A 78 10.85 -17.24 10.60
N LEU A 79 10.96 -17.80 9.39
CA LEU A 79 12.20 -18.43 8.92
C LEU A 79 13.33 -17.40 8.84
N LEU A 80 13.07 -16.23 8.26
CA LEU A 80 14.02 -15.12 8.19
C LEU A 80 14.40 -14.61 9.58
N GLN A 81 13.45 -14.51 10.51
CA GLN A 81 13.74 -14.12 11.91
C GLN A 81 14.60 -15.17 12.63
N GLY A 82 14.31 -16.46 12.46
CA GLY A 82 15.10 -17.54 13.04
C GLY A 82 16.52 -17.59 12.47
N TRP A 83 16.70 -17.36 11.17
CA TRP A 83 18.01 -17.27 10.53
C TRP A 83 18.80 -16.05 10.99
N ARG A 84 18.15 -14.88 11.09
CA ARG A 84 18.79 -13.67 11.63
C ARG A 84 19.25 -13.85 13.07
N LEU A 85 18.48 -14.56 13.90
CA LEU A 85 18.88 -14.84 15.29
C LEU A 85 20.10 -15.79 15.34
N LYS A 86 20.12 -16.83 14.49
CA LYS A 86 21.28 -17.74 14.37
C LYS A 86 22.54 -17.01 13.86
N LEU A 87 22.39 -16.12 12.88
CA LEU A 87 23.47 -15.25 12.37
C LEU A 87 23.94 -14.24 13.42
N ALA A 88 23.03 -13.68 14.22
CA ALA A 88 23.38 -12.79 15.32
C ALA A 88 24.16 -13.54 16.42
N LEU A 89 23.76 -14.78 16.75
CA LEU A 89 24.47 -15.61 17.72
C LEU A 89 25.89 -15.97 17.24
N SER A 90 26.03 -16.35 15.96
CA SER A 90 27.34 -16.67 15.39
C SER A 90 28.23 -15.44 15.33
N ALA A 91 27.71 -14.29 14.87
CA ALA A 91 28.44 -13.03 14.84
C ALA A 91 28.91 -12.60 16.24
N ALA A 92 28.04 -12.70 17.26
CA ALA A 92 28.41 -12.42 18.64
C ALA A 92 29.53 -13.34 19.14
N SER A 93 29.49 -14.64 18.81
CA SER A 93 30.56 -15.58 19.16
C SER A 93 31.90 -15.20 18.52
N PHE A 94 31.92 -14.78 17.26
CA PHE A 94 33.15 -14.33 16.59
C PHE A 94 33.71 -13.05 17.21
N VAL A 95 32.84 -12.09 17.56
CA VAL A 95 33.25 -10.84 18.22
C VAL A 95 33.85 -11.13 19.61
N VAL A 96 33.21 -11.96 20.42
CA VAL A 96 33.73 -12.34 21.74
C VAL A 96 35.07 -13.07 21.62
N ALA A 97 35.18 -14.02 20.68
CA ALA A 97 36.45 -14.72 20.43
C ALA A 97 37.56 -13.75 20.01
N ALA A 98 37.28 -12.80 19.10
CA ALA A 98 38.23 -11.78 18.68
C ALA A 98 38.67 -10.85 19.82
N ILE A 99 37.75 -10.49 20.72
CA ILE A 99 38.08 -9.69 21.91
C ILE A 99 38.97 -10.49 22.87
N VAL A 100 38.65 -11.76 23.12
CA VAL A 100 39.44 -12.64 24.00
C VAL A 100 40.83 -12.88 23.43
N THR A 101 40.96 -13.13 22.12
CA THR A 101 42.27 -13.29 21.48
C THR A 101 43.05 -11.98 21.47
N PHE A 102 42.41 -10.83 21.27
CA PHE A 102 43.05 -9.51 21.37
C PHE A 102 43.54 -9.21 22.80
N MET A 103 42.74 -9.55 23.81
CA MET A 103 43.12 -9.39 25.23
C MET A 103 44.25 -10.34 25.65
N ASN A 104 44.32 -11.54 25.05
CA ASN A 104 45.44 -12.47 25.28
C ASN A 104 46.68 -12.13 24.44
N MET A 105 46.48 -11.55 23.26
CA MET A 105 47.54 -11.09 22.35
C MET A 105 47.86 -9.61 22.61
N SER A 106 48.12 -9.28 23.87
CA SER A 106 48.81 -8.06 24.24
C SER A 106 50.24 -8.38 24.69
N PRO A 107 51.22 -8.57 23.78
CA PRO A 107 52.58 -8.27 24.12
C PRO A 107 52.73 -6.74 24.08
N SER A 108 52.99 -6.16 25.24
CA SER A 108 53.59 -4.84 25.48
C SER A 108 53.53 -3.83 24.32
N LEU A 109 52.72 -2.78 24.49
CA LEU A 109 52.90 -1.52 23.76
C LEU A 109 54.31 -0.98 24.05
N MET A 110 55.25 -1.23 23.14
CA MET A 110 56.58 -0.61 23.15
C MET A 110 56.75 0.26 21.89
N SER A 111 56.29 1.50 22.05
CA SER A 111 56.80 2.78 21.52
C SER A 111 57.02 3.02 20.01
N PRO A 112 56.92 4.29 19.58
CA PRO A 112 56.73 4.71 18.19
C PRO A 112 58.06 5.00 17.49
N THR A 113 58.12 4.76 16.18
CA THR A 113 59.10 5.44 15.32
C THR A 113 58.37 5.97 14.09
N MET A 114 58.41 7.30 13.97
CA MET A 114 58.01 8.04 12.79
C MET A 114 58.77 7.53 11.56
N ILE A 115 58.07 7.35 10.44
CA ILE A 115 58.58 7.78 9.13
C ILE A 115 57.43 8.46 8.41
N ALA A 116 57.64 9.75 8.15
CA ALA A 116 56.86 10.54 7.23
C ALA A 116 57.23 10.14 5.80
N ASP A 117 56.25 9.86 4.96
CA ASP A 117 56.34 10.16 3.54
C ASP A 117 54.98 10.67 3.03
N LYS A 118 55.07 11.65 2.14
CA LYS A 118 54.06 12.64 1.75
C LYS A 118 53.96 12.57 0.24
N GLN A 119 52.81 12.16 -0.29
CA GLN A 119 52.12 12.69 -1.50
C GLN A 119 50.99 11.71 -1.88
N SER A 120 49.69 12.06 -1.79
CA SER A 120 48.93 13.12 -2.48
C SER A 120 48.62 12.79 -3.95
N GLY A 121 47.37 12.41 -4.20
CA GLY A 121 46.77 12.29 -5.54
C GLY A 121 45.63 11.26 -5.57
N ASN A 122 44.46 11.59 -5.02
CA ASN A 122 43.25 11.97 -5.79
C ASN A 122 42.48 10.78 -6.38
N GLY A 123 41.20 10.62 -5.99
CA GLY A 123 40.34 9.60 -6.60
C GLY A 123 39.09 9.18 -5.83
N ASN A 124 38.27 10.15 -5.42
CA ASN A 124 36.81 10.07 -5.35
C ASN A 124 36.19 9.27 -4.19
N ALA A 125 35.78 10.06 -3.21
CA ALA A 125 34.67 9.79 -2.31
C ALA A 125 33.38 9.43 -3.06
N ALA A 126 32.70 8.41 -2.56
CA ALA A 126 31.25 8.31 -2.63
C ALA A 126 30.76 7.95 -1.22
N SER A 127 30.88 8.92 -0.31
CA SER A 127 30.03 8.98 0.86
C SER A 127 28.59 9.13 0.36
N ALA A 128 27.78 8.12 0.59
CA ALA A 128 26.33 8.24 0.47
C ALA A 128 25.87 9.20 1.57
N ASP A 129 25.85 10.49 1.24
CA ASP A 129 25.28 11.54 2.08
C ASP A 129 23.80 11.23 2.28
N PHE A 130 23.47 10.84 3.52
CA PHE A 130 22.11 10.79 3.99
C PHE A 130 21.64 12.23 4.23
N VAL A 131 20.94 12.81 3.25
CA VAL A 131 20.31 14.12 3.40
C VAL A 131 19.07 13.99 4.28
N PRO A 132 18.99 14.65 5.44
CA PRO A 132 17.75 14.69 6.22
C PRO A 132 16.76 15.62 5.51
N ILE A 133 15.61 15.09 5.09
CA ILE A 133 14.50 15.89 4.57
C ILE A 133 13.87 16.64 5.74
N SER A 134 14.42 17.79 6.07
CA SER A 134 13.75 18.82 6.86
C SER A 134 13.58 20.04 5.98
N GLY A 135 12.51 20.02 5.19
CA GLY A 135 12.20 21.10 4.26
C GLY A 135 10.77 20.99 3.77
N LYS A 136 10.04 22.09 3.91
CA LYS A 136 8.65 22.30 3.50
C LYS A 136 8.54 22.10 1.98
N LEU A 137 8.27 20.87 1.53
CA LEU A 137 8.10 20.55 0.11
C LEU A 137 6.76 21.12 -0.36
N ALA A 138 6.83 22.32 -0.95
CA ALA A 138 5.87 22.75 -1.94
C ALA A 138 5.69 21.63 -2.97
N ARG A 139 4.43 21.36 -3.31
CA ARG A 139 3.94 20.26 -4.15
C ARG A 139 4.36 20.45 -5.62
N ALA A 140 5.66 20.44 -5.90
CA ALA A 140 6.17 20.21 -7.24
C ALA A 140 6.03 18.71 -7.49
N GLY A 141 5.22 18.36 -8.50
CA GLY A 141 5.01 16.96 -8.90
C GLY A 141 6.34 16.24 -9.12
N PHE A 142 6.35 14.95 -8.82
CA PHE A 142 7.53 14.11 -9.03
C PHE A 142 7.93 14.16 -10.51
N PRO A 143 9.19 14.47 -10.85
CA PRO A 143 9.63 14.49 -12.24
C PRO A 143 9.60 13.05 -12.76
N VAL A 144 8.62 12.75 -13.60
CA VAL A 144 8.54 11.49 -14.34
C VAL A 144 9.44 11.62 -15.57
N SER A 145 10.39 10.70 -15.73
CA SER A 145 11.27 10.66 -16.90
C SER A 145 10.46 10.49 -18.18
N ASP A 146 10.83 11.20 -19.26
CA ASP A 146 10.12 11.17 -20.55
C ASP A 146 9.94 9.76 -21.13
N ASP A 147 10.84 8.84 -20.79
CA ASP A 147 10.80 7.45 -21.22
C ASP A 147 9.62 6.67 -20.59
N ILE A 148 9.26 7.01 -19.34
CA ILE A 148 8.12 6.43 -18.64
C ILE A 148 6.83 6.99 -19.24
N LEU A 149 6.78 8.31 -19.49
CA LEU A 149 5.63 8.97 -20.09
C LEU A 149 5.31 8.40 -21.48
N LYS A 150 6.32 8.21 -22.32
CA LYS A 150 6.15 7.63 -23.67
C LYS A 150 5.65 6.19 -23.63
N ARG A 151 6.16 5.37 -22.69
CA ARG A 151 5.72 3.98 -22.53
C ARG A 151 4.25 3.94 -22.12
N ASP A 152 3.87 4.74 -21.15
CA ASP A 152 2.49 4.74 -20.62
C ASP A 152 1.50 5.29 -21.66
N MET A 153 1.89 6.32 -22.43
CA MET A 153 1.08 6.81 -23.54
C MET A 153 0.91 5.76 -24.66
N ALA A 154 1.98 5.05 -25.04
CA ALA A 154 1.88 3.98 -26.03
C ALA A 154 0.98 2.83 -25.55
N LEU A 155 1.02 2.51 -24.25
CA LEU A 155 0.16 1.51 -23.63
C LEU A 155 -1.31 1.95 -23.66
N VAL A 156 -1.59 3.23 -23.37
CA VAL A 156 -2.96 3.80 -23.49
C VAL A 156 -3.47 3.75 -24.92
N GLU A 157 -2.63 4.00 -25.93
CA GLU A 157 -2.99 3.91 -27.35
C GLU A 157 -3.40 2.47 -27.72
N SER A 158 -2.65 1.46 -27.24
CA SER A 158 -2.96 0.04 -27.48
C SER A 158 -4.25 -0.41 -26.78
N LEU A 159 -4.52 0.08 -25.58
CA LEU A 159 -5.79 -0.19 -24.89
C LEU A 159 -6.97 0.45 -25.61
N LYS A 160 -6.76 1.62 -26.24
CA LYS A 160 -7.81 2.30 -27.00
C LYS A 160 -8.14 1.55 -28.29
N SER A 161 -7.16 1.00 -29.00
CA SER A 161 -7.42 0.16 -30.18
C SER A 161 -8.19 -1.11 -29.80
N ASP A 162 -7.86 -1.73 -28.67
CA ASP A 162 -8.55 -2.92 -28.18
C ASP A 162 -10.00 -2.59 -27.75
N SER A 163 -10.23 -1.41 -27.16
CA SER A 163 -11.58 -0.95 -26.83
C SER A 163 -12.44 -0.69 -28.07
N GLN A 164 -11.87 -0.10 -29.14
CA GLN A 164 -12.57 0.12 -30.40
C GLN A 164 -12.89 -1.20 -31.12
N ALA A 165 -12.03 -2.22 -30.97
CA ALA A 165 -12.31 -3.56 -31.48
C ALA A 165 -13.47 -4.22 -30.71
N LEU A 166 -13.56 -4.02 -29.39
CA LEU A 166 -14.64 -4.56 -28.55
C LEU A 166 -15.98 -3.83 -28.75
N ASP A 167 -15.98 -2.54 -29.10
CA ASP A 167 -17.22 -1.79 -29.44
C ASP A 167 -17.91 -2.34 -30.71
N SER A 168 -17.20 -3.08 -31.56
CA SER A 168 -17.80 -3.78 -32.71
C SER A 168 -18.48 -5.10 -32.35
N LEU A 169 -18.25 -5.63 -31.15
CA LEU A 169 -18.91 -6.82 -30.60
C LEU A 169 -20.18 -6.43 -29.82
N VAL A 170 -21.01 -5.55 -30.41
CA VAL A 170 -22.38 -5.36 -29.95
C VAL A 170 -23.11 -6.68 -30.09
N LEU A 171 -23.32 -7.38 -28.96
CA LEU A 171 -24.20 -8.55 -28.90
C LEU A 171 -25.54 -8.18 -29.54
N PRO A 172 -26.06 -8.97 -30.50
CA PRO A 172 -27.34 -8.68 -31.12
C PRO A 172 -28.42 -8.61 -30.04
N LYS A 173 -29.35 -7.65 -30.16
CA LYS A 173 -30.42 -7.31 -29.19
C LYS A 173 -31.42 -8.45 -28.85
N GLY A 174 -31.12 -9.70 -29.17
CA GLY A 174 -31.95 -10.88 -28.91
C GLY A 174 -31.32 -11.93 -27.99
N TYR A 175 -30.10 -11.74 -27.48
CA TYR A 175 -29.45 -12.70 -26.58
C TYR A 175 -29.70 -12.35 -25.11
N ILE A 176 -30.98 -12.27 -24.72
CA ILE A 176 -31.38 -12.36 -23.31
C ILE A 176 -32.17 -13.66 -23.22
N GLN A 177 -31.56 -14.67 -22.62
CA GLN A 177 -32.20 -15.95 -22.36
C GLN A 177 -33.36 -15.70 -21.38
N GLN A 178 -34.60 -15.82 -21.87
CA GLN A 178 -35.78 -15.75 -21.01
C GLN A 178 -35.71 -16.91 -20.02
N VAL A 179 -35.61 -16.58 -18.74
CA VAL A 179 -35.79 -17.54 -17.64
C VAL A 179 -37.28 -17.88 -17.61
N ASP A 180 -37.60 -19.08 -18.08
CA ASP A 180 -38.93 -19.67 -18.00
C ASP A 180 -39.26 -19.88 -16.51
N GLN A 181 -40.19 -19.06 -15.99
CA GLN A 181 -40.83 -19.32 -14.71
C GLN A 181 -42.03 -20.23 -14.97
N SER A 182 -41.80 -21.54 -14.89
CA SER A 182 -42.86 -22.54 -14.82
C SER A 182 -42.76 -23.34 -13.52
N HIS A 183 -43.87 -23.25 -12.77
CA HIS A 183 -44.32 -24.00 -11.59
C HIS A 183 -43.79 -23.66 -10.19
#